data_AF-A0A239RA14-F1
#
_entry.id   AF-A0A239RA14-F1
#
_cell.length_a   1.000
_cell.length_b   1.000
_cell.length_c   1.000
_cell.angle_alpha   90.00
_cell.angle_beta   90.00
_cell.angle_gamma   90.00
#
_symmetry.space_group_name_H-M   'P 1'
#
loop_
_entity.id
_entity.type
_entity.pdbx_description
1 polymer ?
#
loop_
_entity_poly.entity_id
_entity_poly.type
_entity_poly.pdbx_seq_one_letter_code
_entity_poly.pdbx_strand_id
1 'polypeptide(L)'
;MAKVRKIKGRRKVRRKRTSKKLSKSVLYGMVFLAFLSCSTLMFYAISSQDGAYSASADTSQSSQDTTTISFIQEIGETARQIAAQNDLYASVMIAQAILESNSGQSALSQPPYYNYFGIKGDYNGQSTTMQTWEDDGSGNAYTIDAQFRSYGSQEESLQDYAQFLQKDIYAGVRKSNTTSYQDATAALTGTYATDTSYGSKLNQIISEYDLTIYDSW
;
A
#
# COMPACT_ATOMS: atom_id res chain seq x y z
N MET A 1 1.79 -59.55 65.29
CA MET A 1 1.70 -59.76 63.83
C MET A 1 0.41 -59.08 63.35
N ALA A 2 0.28 -58.18 62.39
CA ALA A 2 1.15 -57.36 61.55
C ALA A 2 0.35 -56.08 61.19
N LYS A 3 1.01 -54.91 61.08
CA LYS A 3 0.38 -53.59 60.86
C LYS A 3 0.17 -53.36 59.36
N VAL A 4 -1.08 -53.30 58.89
CA VAL A 4 -1.41 -53.05 57.47
C VAL A 4 -1.16 -51.58 57.12
N ARG A 5 -0.14 -51.31 56.29
CA ARG A 5 0.09 -50.00 55.64
C ARG A 5 -0.66 -49.96 54.30
N LYS A 6 -1.65 -49.07 54.14
CA LYS A 6 -2.19 -48.71 52.81
C LYS A 6 -1.45 -47.48 52.28
N ILE A 7 -0.82 -47.67 51.12
CA ILE A 7 0.02 -46.71 50.39
C ILE A 7 -0.90 -45.67 49.70
N LYS A 8 -0.68 -44.37 49.95
CA LYS A 8 -1.30 -43.27 49.19
C LYS A 8 -0.72 -43.25 47.78
N GLY A 9 -1.55 -43.48 46.76
CA GLY A 9 -1.17 -43.35 45.36
C GLY A 9 -0.85 -41.90 44.97
N ARG A 10 0.36 -41.65 44.48
CA ARG A 10 0.75 -40.39 43.82
C ARG A 10 0.11 -40.33 42.43
N ARG A 11 -0.92 -39.48 42.25
CA ARG A 11 -1.40 -39.09 40.91
C ARG A 11 -0.32 -38.25 40.22
N LYS A 12 0.30 -38.76 39.16
CA LYS A 12 1.18 -37.99 38.28
C LYS A 12 0.33 -36.99 37.48
N VAL A 13 0.48 -35.70 37.78
CA VAL A 13 -0.09 -34.62 36.96
C VAL A 13 0.69 -34.56 35.64
N ARG A 14 0.07 -35.04 34.56
CA ARG A 14 0.63 -34.98 33.21
C ARG A 14 0.48 -33.54 32.69
N ARG A 15 1.56 -32.76 32.78
CA ARG A 15 1.65 -31.40 32.22
C ARG A 15 1.51 -31.53 30.69
N LYS A 16 0.34 -31.17 30.13
CA LYS A 16 0.15 -31.08 28.67
C LYS A 16 1.06 -29.96 28.16
N ARG A 17 2.13 -30.31 27.43
CA ARG A 17 2.88 -29.37 26.59
C ARG A 17 1.95 -28.96 25.45
N THR A 18 1.36 -27.78 25.55
CA THR A 18 0.75 -27.11 24.40
C THR A 18 1.89 -26.59 23.53
N SER A 19 2.20 -27.30 22.44
CA SER A 19 3.03 -26.73 21.38
C SER A 19 2.22 -25.60 20.75
N LYS A 20 2.60 -24.35 21.01
CA LYS A 20 2.13 -23.23 20.19
C LYS A 20 2.66 -23.48 18.79
N LYS A 21 1.81 -23.98 17.88
CA LYS A 21 2.09 -23.89 16.45
C LYS A 21 2.05 -22.40 16.12
N LEU A 22 3.19 -21.83 15.76
CA LEU A 22 3.23 -20.52 15.11
C LEU A 22 2.45 -20.69 13.79
N SER A 23 1.25 -20.11 13.71
CA SER A 23 0.58 -19.93 12.44
C SER A 23 1.37 -18.89 11.65
N LYS A 24 2.13 -19.33 10.66
CA LYS A 24 2.73 -18.47 9.64
C LYS A 24 1.62 -17.93 8.73
N SER A 25 0.80 -17.04 9.26
CA SER A 25 -0.26 -16.35 8.53
C SER A 25 -0.16 -14.87 8.83
N VAL A 26 0.99 -14.30 8.49
CA VAL A 26 1.09 -12.88 8.16
C VAL A 26 1.20 -12.88 6.65
N LEU A 27 0.02 -12.84 6.01
CA LEU A 27 -0.09 -12.65 4.58
C LEU A 27 0.37 -11.21 4.33
N TYR A 28 1.56 -11.06 3.75
CA TYR A 28 2.07 -9.80 3.23
C TYR A 28 1.13 -9.33 2.12
N GLY A 29 0.06 -8.64 2.51
CA GLY A 29 -0.99 -8.19 1.61
C GLY A 29 -0.57 -6.85 1.02
N MET A 30 -0.09 -6.91 -0.23
CA MET A 30 0.30 -5.81 -1.13
C MET A 30 1.78 -5.44 -1.10
N VAL A 31 2.60 -6.34 -1.66
CA VAL A 31 3.87 -5.90 -2.23
C VAL A 31 3.58 -5.34 -3.61
N PHE A 32 3.43 -4.03 -3.71
CA PHE A 32 3.88 -3.36 -4.91
C PHE A 32 4.58 -2.09 -4.50
N LEU A 33 5.80 -1.92 -5.01
CA LEU A 33 6.23 -0.66 -5.59
C LEU A 33 7.60 -0.81 -6.23
N ALA A 34 7.58 -0.80 -7.56
CA ALA A 34 8.13 0.26 -8.39
C ALA A 34 8.68 -0.37 -9.66
N PHE A 35 8.16 0.10 -10.80
CA PHE A 35 8.86 -0.01 -12.06
C PHE A 35 10.25 0.60 -11.89
N LEU A 36 11.27 -0.25 -11.81
CA LEU A 36 12.64 0.17 -12.05
C LEU A 36 12.71 0.47 -13.56
N SER A 37 12.49 1.73 -13.95
CA SER A 37 12.91 2.18 -15.27
C SER A 37 14.43 2.08 -15.30
N CYS A 38 14.89 0.96 -15.86
CA CYS A 38 16.26 0.77 -16.29
C CYS A 38 16.61 1.89 -17.27
N SER A 39 17.34 2.90 -16.79
CA SER A 39 18.14 3.76 -17.66
C SER A 39 19.44 4.11 -16.94
N THR A 40 20.27 3.09 -16.76
CA THR A 40 21.71 3.30 -16.69
C THR A 40 22.32 2.84 -18.00
N LEU A 41 22.33 3.73 -19.00
CA LEU A 41 23.26 3.63 -20.11
C LEU A 41 23.98 4.96 -20.33
N MET A 42 25.25 4.93 -19.90
CA MET A 42 26.41 5.61 -20.47
C MET A 42 26.49 7.14 -20.44
N PHE A 43 27.17 7.64 -19.41
CA PHE A 43 28.04 8.79 -19.53
C PHE A 43 29.47 8.31 -19.88
N TYR A 44 29.89 8.54 -21.13
CA TYR A 44 31.25 8.70 -21.70
C TYR A 44 31.08 8.48 -23.22
N ALA A 45 31.29 9.42 -24.13
CA ALA A 45 32.48 10.23 -24.29
C ALA A 45 32.19 11.56 -25.02
N ILE A 46 32.97 12.57 -24.68
CA ILE A 46 33.09 13.86 -25.37
C ILE A 46 33.82 13.65 -26.70
N SER A 47 33.19 14.02 -27.81
CA SER A 47 33.87 14.60 -28.98
C SER A 47 32.87 15.27 -29.93
N SER A 48 32.85 16.61 -29.88
CA SER A 48 32.52 17.59 -30.94
C SER A 48 31.63 17.18 -32.12
N GLN A 49 30.42 17.75 -32.18
CA GLN A 49 29.90 18.45 -33.37
C GLN A 49 28.64 19.27 -33.03
N ASP A 50 28.62 20.52 -33.46
CA ASP A 50 27.48 21.44 -33.40
C ASP A 50 26.26 20.90 -34.17
N GLY A 51 25.06 21.00 -33.61
CA GLY A 51 23.80 20.87 -34.35
C GLY A 51 22.67 20.15 -33.61
N ALA A 52 21.57 20.88 -33.35
CA ALA A 52 20.23 20.41 -32.98
C ALA A 52 20.08 19.60 -31.67
N TYR A 53 20.07 20.30 -30.53
CA TYR A 53 19.49 19.76 -29.28
C TYR A 53 18.00 19.51 -29.48
N SER A 54 17.62 18.23 -29.41
CA SER A 54 16.26 17.73 -29.55
C SER A 54 15.46 18.04 -28.28
N ALA A 55 14.39 18.82 -28.42
CA ALA A 55 13.41 19.11 -27.38
C ALA A 55 12.50 17.89 -27.11
N SER A 56 13.06 16.80 -26.60
CA SER A 56 12.32 15.54 -26.37
C SER A 56 12.34 15.04 -24.92
N ALA A 57 12.99 15.76 -24.00
CA ALA A 57 12.99 15.41 -22.57
C ALA A 57 11.92 16.14 -21.73
N ASP A 58 11.42 17.29 -22.21
CA ASP A 58 10.53 18.19 -21.44
C ASP A 58 9.03 17.82 -21.58
N THR A 59 8.66 17.16 -22.68
CA THR A 59 7.26 16.80 -22.98
C THR A 59 6.74 15.63 -22.13
N SER A 60 7.62 14.73 -21.69
CA SER A 60 7.23 13.55 -20.90
C SER A 60 7.01 13.87 -19.42
N GLN A 61 7.75 14.81 -18.84
CA GLN A 61 7.50 15.25 -17.46
C GLN A 61 6.23 16.11 -17.36
N SER A 62 6.02 17.04 -18.30
CA SER A 62 4.81 17.88 -18.31
C SER A 62 3.51 17.08 -18.50
N SER A 63 3.53 16.00 -19.28
CA SER A 63 2.36 15.14 -19.48
C SER A 63 2.02 14.25 -18.28
N GLN A 64 3.03 13.70 -17.58
CA GLN A 64 2.80 12.97 -16.33
C GLN A 64 2.25 13.87 -15.24
N ASP A 65 2.79 15.09 -15.12
CA ASP A 65 2.32 16.06 -14.12
C ASP A 65 0.86 16.46 -14.38
N THR A 66 0.50 16.72 -15.64
CA THR A 66 -0.90 17.00 -16.03
C THR A 66 -1.84 15.83 -15.71
N THR A 67 -1.38 14.59 -15.88
CA THR A 67 -2.17 13.38 -15.59
C THR A 67 -2.43 13.27 -14.08
N THR A 68 -1.40 13.46 -13.26
CA THR A 68 -1.51 13.40 -11.80
C THR A 68 -2.41 14.51 -11.27
N ILE A 69 -2.28 15.75 -11.76
CA ILE A 69 -3.15 16.87 -11.36
C ILE A 69 -4.61 16.56 -11.70
N SER A 70 -4.88 16.03 -12.89
CA SER A 70 -6.25 15.66 -13.30
C SER A 70 -6.84 14.58 -12.39
N PHE A 71 -6.03 13.57 -12.06
CA PHE A 71 -6.43 12.50 -11.14
C PHE A 71 -6.71 13.03 -9.73
N ILE A 72 -5.87 13.94 -9.21
CA ILE A 72 -6.10 14.61 -7.92
C ILE A 72 -7.42 15.37 -7.94
N GLN A 73 -7.71 16.12 -9.01
CA GLN A 73 -8.97 16.87 -9.14
C GLN A 73 -10.20 15.96 -9.14
N GLU A 74 -10.07 14.78 -9.75
CA GLU A 74 -11.13 13.78 -9.83
C GLU A 74 -11.47 13.17 -8.46
N ILE A 75 -10.46 12.81 -7.65
CA ILE A 75 -10.69 12.10 -6.40
C ILE A 75 -10.64 12.98 -5.13
N GLY A 76 -10.07 14.19 -5.23
CA GLY A 76 -9.63 14.98 -4.08
C GLY A 76 -10.74 15.32 -3.09
N GLU A 77 -11.88 15.83 -3.54
CA GLU A 77 -12.98 16.20 -2.64
C GLU A 77 -13.70 14.98 -2.05
N THR A 78 -13.84 13.91 -2.84
CA THR A 78 -14.39 12.65 -2.37
C THR A 78 -13.46 12.05 -1.29
N ALA A 79 -12.14 12.08 -1.52
CA ALA A 79 -11.14 11.64 -0.55
C ALA A 79 -11.15 12.50 0.73
N ARG A 80 -11.29 13.83 0.62
CA ARG A 80 -11.46 14.75 1.77
C ARG A 80 -12.61 14.29 2.66
N GLN A 81 -13.79 14.10 2.07
CA GLN A 81 -15.00 13.71 2.81
C GLN A 81 -14.86 12.35 3.47
N ILE A 82 -14.40 11.34 2.72
CA ILE A 82 -14.25 9.97 3.23
C ILE A 82 -13.19 9.91 4.33
N ALA A 83 -12.01 10.49 4.12
CA ALA A 83 -10.94 10.45 5.09
C ALA A 83 -11.34 11.14 6.41
N ALA A 84 -12.01 12.30 6.32
CA ALA A 84 -12.51 13.02 7.49
C ALA A 84 -13.52 12.20 8.30
N GLN A 85 -14.41 11.45 7.64
CA GLN A 85 -15.39 10.59 8.31
C GLN A 85 -14.77 9.34 8.96
N ASN A 86 -13.56 8.95 8.55
CA ASN A 86 -12.91 7.70 8.95
C ASN A 86 -11.63 7.89 9.78
N ASP A 87 -11.40 9.10 10.30
CA ASP A 87 -10.22 9.43 11.13
C ASP A 87 -8.89 9.21 10.38
N LEU A 88 -8.84 9.59 9.10
CA LEU A 88 -7.68 9.46 8.21
C LEU A 88 -7.28 10.81 7.59
N TYR A 89 -6.04 10.91 7.13
CA TYR A 89 -5.57 12.03 6.31
C TYR A 89 -5.98 11.82 4.84
N ALA A 90 -6.64 12.81 4.24
CA ALA A 90 -6.98 12.78 2.83
C ALA A 90 -5.72 12.89 1.97
N SER A 91 -4.73 13.66 2.43
CA SER A 91 -3.42 13.79 1.78
C SER A 91 -2.74 12.42 1.60
N VAL A 92 -2.76 11.59 2.65
CA VAL A 92 -2.20 10.22 2.62
C VAL A 92 -3.00 9.31 1.71
N MET A 93 -4.34 9.37 1.74
CA MET A 93 -5.21 8.60 0.85
C MET A 93 -4.94 8.92 -0.62
N ILE A 94 -4.88 10.20 -0.98
CA ILE A 94 -4.62 10.66 -2.35
C ILE A 94 -3.20 10.25 -2.78
N ALA A 95 -2.20 10.42 -1.92
CA ALA A 95 -0.82 10.04 -2.22
C ALA A 95 -0.67 8.54 -2.46
N GLN A 96 -1.32 7.69 -1.65
CA GLN A 96 -1.34 6.25 -1.90
C GLN A 96 -2.09 5.94 -3.20
N ALA A 97 -3.25 6.55 -3.46
CA ALA A 97 -3.95 6.34 -4.73
C ALA A 97 -3.07 6.68 -5.93
N ILE A 98 -2.37 7.82 -5.93
CA ILE A 98 -1.42 8.22 -6.98
C ILE A 98 -0.35 7.15 -7.17
N LEU A 99 0.29 6.75 -6.09
CA LEU A 99 1.45 5.87 -6.11
C LEU A 99 1.09 4.44 -6.55
N GLU A 100 0.00 3.90 -6.01
CA GLU A 100 -0.44 2.52 -6.24
C GLU A 100 -1.11 2.33 -7.61
N SER A 101 -1.78 3.37 -8.14
CA SER A 101 -2.50 3.28 -9.41
C SER A 101 -1.77 3.90 -10.60
N ASN A 102 -0.56 4.43 -10.41
CA ASN A 102 0.14 5.25 -11.39
C ASN A 102 -0.76 6.42 -11.87
N SER A 103 -1.23 7.23 -10.92
CA SER A 103 -2.14 8.36 -11.17
C SER A 103 -3.41 7.93 -11.94
N GLY A 104 -3.98 6.80 -11.55
CA GLY A 104 -5.18 6.20 -12.15
C GLY A 104 -4.92 5.36 -13.40
N GLN A 105 -3.71 5.34 -13.95
CA GLN A 105 -3.44 4.76 -15.28
C GLN A 105 -3.16 3.26 -15.31
N SER A 106 -3.05 2.59 -14.17
CA SER A 106 -2.90 1.14 -14.13
C SER A 106 -4.14 0.43 -14.69
N ALA A 107 -3.95 -0.75 -15.28
CA ALA A 107 -5.09 -1.52 -15.79
C ALA A 107 -6.09 -1.92 -14.68
N LEU A 108 -5.61 -2.09 -13.44
CA LEU A 108 -6.45 -2.44 -12.29
C LEU A 108 -7.24 -1.23 -11.75
N SER A 109 -6.74 -0.01 -11.95
CA SER A 109 -7.42 1.23 -11.55
C SER A 109 -8.44 1.71 -12.57
N GLN A 110 -8.35 1.28 -13.82
CA GLN A 110 -9.27 1.69 -14.88
C GLN A 110 -10.60 0.92 -14.84
N PRO A 111 -11.66 1.44 -15.47
CA PRO A 111 -12.89 0.68 -15.68
C PRO A 111 -12.59 -0.66 -16.37
N PRO A 112 -13.27 -1.75 -15.98
CA PRO A 112 -14.41 -1.79 -15.06
C PRO A 112 -14.02 -2.05 -13.58
N TYR A 113 -12.74 -1.95 -13.20
CA TYR A 113 -12.27 -2.46 -11.90
C TYR A 113 -12.10 -1.40 -10.81
N TYR A 114 -11.70 -0.18 -11.19
CA TYR A 114 -11.58 0.99 -10.30
C TYR A 114 -10.72 0.80 -9.05
N ASN A 115 -9.80 -0.18 -9.00
CA ASN A 115 -9.05 -0.50 -7.78
C ASN A 115 -7.75 0.30 -7.71
N TYR A 116 -7.81 1.44 -7.01
CA TYR A 116 -6.72 2.41 -6.91
C TYR A 116 -5.60 2.03 -5.97
N PHE A 117 -5.85 1.09 -5.06
CA PHE A 117 -4.94 0.77 -3.96
C PHE A 117 -4.36 -0.64 -4.05
N GLY A 118 -4.66 -1.37 -5.13
CA GLY A 118 -4.18 -2.74 -5.32
C GLY A 118 -4.78 -3.76 -4.34
N ILE A 119 -5.98 -3.51 -3.80
CA ILE A 119 -6.52 -4.34 -2.74
C ILE A 119 -6.87 -5.73 -3.25
N LYS A 120 -6.27 -6.77 -2.64
CA LYS A 120 -6.50 -8.18 -2.97
C LYS A 120 -7.81 -8.72 -2.39
N GLY A 121 -8.38 -9.74 -3.03
CA GLY A 121 -9.61 -10.43 -2.64
C GLY A 121 -10.81 -10.04 -3.50
N ASP A 122 -12.00 -10.09 -2.92
CA ASP A 122 -13.24 -9.61 -3.55
C ASP A 122 -13.88 -8.47 -2.75
N TYR A 123 -14.67 -7.66 -3.45
CA TYR A 123 -15.54 -6.64 -2.88
C TYR A 123 -16.98 -6.97 -3.29
N ASN A 124 -17.83 -7.32 -2.32
CA ASN A 124 -19.21 -7.76 -2.58
C ASN A 124 -19.31 -8.88 -3.63
N GLY A 125 -18.37 -9.83 -3.62
CA GLY A 125 -18.28 -10.92 -4.60
C GLY A 125 -17.67 -10.53 -5.96
N GLN A 126 -17.31 -9.27 -6.18
CA GLN A 126 -16.66 -8.80 -7.39
C GLN A 126 -15.13 -8.81 -7.25
N SER A 127 -14.46 -9.41 -8.23
CA SER A 127 -13.01 -9.47 -8.29
C SER A 127 -12.52 -9.62 -9.72
N THR A 128 -11.24 -9.35 -9.93
CA THR A 128 -10.52 -9.66 -11.17
C THR A 128 -9.23 -10.40 -10.84
N THR A 129 -8.80 -11.32 -11.70
CA THR A 129 -7.51 -11.99 -11.54
C THR A 129 -6.52 -11.36 -12.49
N MET A 130 -5.43 -10.83 -11.96
CA MET A 130 -4.38 -10.18 -12.74
C MET A 130 -3.02 -10.64 -12.27
N GLN A 131 -2.08 -10.64 -13.21
CA GLN A 131 -0.69 -10.93 -12.91
C GLN A 131 -0.08 -9.78 -12.10
N THR A 132 0.63 -10.11 -11.03
CA THR A 132 1.26 -9.17 -10.11
C THR A 132 2.64 -9.67 -9.70
N TRP A 133 3.58 -8.75 -9.58
CA TRP A 133 4.89 -8.96 -8.99
C TRP A 133 4.82 -8.97 -7.46
N GLU A 134 5.54 -9.89 -6.85
CA GLU A 134 5.68 -10.05 -5.40
C GLU A 134 7.16 -10.09 -5.03
N ASP A 135 7.47 -9.75 -3.78
CA ASP A 135 8.79 -9.96 -3.17
C ASP A 135 8.67 -11.05 -2.10
N ASP A 136 9.62 -11.97 -2.05
CA ASP A 136 9.65 -13.08 -1.07
C ASP A 136 10.06 -12.63 0.36
N GLY A 137 10.24 -11.34 0.58
CA GLY A 137 10.72 -10.73 1.82
C GLY A 137 12.25 -10.72 1.93
N SER A 138 12.96 -11.24 0.92
CA SER A 138 14.44 -11.28 0.84
C SER A 138 14.97 -10.45 -0.34
N GLY A 139 14.12 -9.70 -1.03
CA GLY A 139 14.51 -8.90 -2.20
C GLY A 139 14.38 -9.65 -3.52
N ASN A 140 13.87 -10.90 -3.53
CA ASN A 140 13.68 -11.64 -4.78
C ASN A 140 12.26 -11.40 -5.29
N ALA A 141 12.18 -10.70 -6.43
CA ALA A 141 10.92 -10.47 -7.12
C ALA A 141 10.50 -11.71 -7.93
N TYR A 142 9.22 -12.07 -7.87
CA TYR A 142 8.60 -13.09 -8.71
C TYR A 142 7.19 -12.65 -9.13
N THR A 143 6.55 -13.37 -10.04
CA THR A 143 5.23 -12.99 -10.55
C THR A 143 4.21 -14.10 -10.31
N ILE A 144 3.01 -13.72 -9.87
CA ILE A 144 1.87 -14.63 -9.64
C ILE A 144 0.60 -14.04 -10.24
N ASP A 145 -0.39 -14.90 -10.48
CA ASP A 145 -1.77 -14.44 -10.64
C ASP A 145 -2.37 -14.23 -9.25
N ALA A 146 -2.87 -13.02 -9.00
CA ALA A 146 -3.57 -12.67 -7.76
C ALA A 146 -4.98 -12.18 -8.06
N GLN A 147 -5.89 -12.48 -7.14
CA GLN A 147 -7.24 -11.95 -7.17
C GLN A 147 -7.26 -10.59 -6.48
N PHE A 148 -7.76 -9.58 -7.20
CA PHE A 148 -7.93 -8.21 -6.75
C PHE A 148 -9.40 -7.85 -6.67
N ARG A 149 -9.75 -7.01 -5.69
CA ARG A 149 -11.09 -6.43 -5.57
C ARG A 149 -11.42 -5.66 -6.83
N SER A 150 -12.68 -5.73 -7.25
CA SER A 150 -13.23 -4.93 -8.32
C SER A 150 -14.38 -4.12 -7.75
N TYR A 151 -14.39 -2.82 -8.02
CA TYR A 151 -15.42 -1.89 -7.54
C TYR A 151 -16.28 -1.44 -8.71
N GLY A 152 -17.49 -0.96 -8.44
CA GLY A 152 -18.37 -0.33 -9.42
C GLY A 152 -18.04 1.14 -9.68
N SER A 153 -17.30 1.78 -8.77
CA SER A 153 -16.90 3.18 -8.90
C SER A 153 -15.59 3.50 -8.17
N GLN A 154 -15.06 4.68 -8.45
CA GLN A 154 -13.90 5.27 -7.79
C GLN A 154 -14.18 5.54 -6.30
N GLU A 155 -15.38 6.04 -5.99
CA GLU A 155 -15.82 6.29 -4.62
C GLU A 155 -15.81 5.01 -3.79
N GLU A 156 -16.30 3.89 -4.34
CA GLU A 156 -16.27 2.60 -3.65
C GLU A 156 -14.83 2.14 -3.37
N SER A 157 -13.88 2.40 -4.27
CA SER A 157 -12.47 2.12 -4.02
C SER A 157 -11.92 2.93 -2.85
N LEU A 158 -12.21 4.24 -2.79
CA LEU A 158 -11.79 5.12 -1.69
C LEU A 158 -12.43 4.73 -0.36
N GLN A 159 -13.73 4.39 -0.37
CA GLN A 159 -14.46 3.95 0.81
C GLN A 159 -13.93 2.62 1.35
N ASP A 160 -13.73 1.61 0.48
CA ASP A 160 -13.22 0.31 0.89
C ASP A 160 -11.77 0.40 1.37
N TYR A 161 -10.94 1.26 0.79
CA TYR A 161 -9.62 1.59 1.33
C TYR A 161 -9.70 2.21 2.73
N ALA A 162 -10.61 3.17 2.97
CA ALA A 162 -10.79 3.77 4.29
C ALA A 162 -11.21 2.72 5.33
N GLN A 163 -12.07 1.77 4.95
CA GLN A 163 -12.44 0.62 5.79
C GLN A 163 -11.28 -0.36 5.99
N PHE A 164 -10.49 -0.63 4.95
CA PHE A 164 -9.32 -1.51 5.00
C PHE A 164 -8.31 -1.01 6.05
N LEU A 165 -8.07 0.30 6.12
CA LEU A 165 -7.20 0.93 7.11
C LEU A 165 -7.78 0.99 8.53
N GLN A 166 -9.03 0.56 8.75
CA GLN A 166 -9.57 0.43 10.11
C GLN A 166 -9.04 -0.80 10.86
N LYS A 167 -8.35 -1.74 10.19
CA LYS A 167 -7.75 -2.91 10.85
C LYS A 167 -6.70 -2.47 11.89
N ASP A 168 -6.60 -3.23 12.98
CA ASP A 168 -5.70 -2.91 14.10
C ASP A 168 -4.24 -2.70 13.70
N ILE A 169 -3.76 -3.42 12.67
CA ILE A 169 -2.39 -3.28 12.15
C ILE A 169 -2.11 -1.87 11.59
N TYR A 170 -3.15 -1.14 11.18
CA TYR A 170 -3.06 0.22 10.63
C TYR A 170 -3.49 1.28 11.66
N ALA A 171 -3.61 0.95 12.94
CA ALA A 171 -4.00 1.92 13.98
C ALA A 171 -3.06 3.15 14.01
N GLY A 172 -1.79 2.99 13.67
CA GLY A 172 -0.81 4.09 13.59
C GLY A 172 -1.02 5.06 12.41
N VAL A 173 -1.92 4.76 11.48
CA VAL A 173 -2.24 5.63 10.33
C VAL A 173 -3.33 6.65 10.68
N ARG A 174 -4.09 6.39 11.75
CA ARG A 174 -5.25 7.21 12.14
C ARG A 174 -4.83 8.60 12.64
N LYS A 175 -5.60 9.63 12.28
CA LYS A 175 -5.34 11.02 12.73
C LYS A 175 -5.34 11.12 14.25
N SER A 176 -6.28 10.43 14.93
CA SER A 176 -6.33 10.40 16.39
C SER A 176 -5.09 9.82 17.09
N ASN A 177 -4.28 9.04 16.39
CA ASN A 177 -3.07 8.39 16.92
C ASN A 177 -1.77 9.05 16.44
N THR A 178 -1.86 10.15 15.71
CA THR A 178 -0.72 10.81 15.05
C THR A 178 -0.75 12.32 15.30
N THR A 179 0.39 12.98 15.11
CA THR A 179 0.49 14.44 15.18
C THR A 179 0.56 15.09 13.81
N SER A 180 0.89 14.32 12.78
CA SER A 180 1.09 14.79 11.42
C SER A 180 0.87 13.66 10.40
N TYR A 181 0.70 14.01 9.12
CA TYR A 181 0.62 13.01 8.05
C TYR A 181 1.92 12.20 7.94
N GLN A 182 3.07 12.78 8.32
CA GLN A 182 4.37 12.12 8.30
C GLN A 182 4.42 10.95 9.30
N ASP A 183 3.75 11.05 10.44
CA ASP A 183 3.62 9.93 11.38
C ASP A 183 2.80 8.79 10.74
N ALA A 184 1.73 9.14 10.02
CA ALA A 184 0.88 8.17 9.34
C ALA A 184 1.61 7.47 8.19
N THR A 185 2.37 8.21 7.35
CA THR A 185 3.17 7.62 6.27
C THR A 185 4.34 6.78 6.81
N ALA A 186 4.93 7.17 7.94
CA ALA A 186 5.90 6.35 8.65
C ALA A 186 5.26 5.04 9.14
N ALA A 187 4.06 5.10 9.72
CA ALA A 187 3.33 3.92 10.19
C ALA A 187 2.95 2.95 9.05
N LEU A 188 2.76 3.43 7.83
CA LEU A 188 2.51 2.62 6.63
C LEU A 188 3.76 1.89 6.12
N THR A 189 4.95 2.37 6.47
CA THR A 189 6.21 1.75 6.03
C THR A 189 6.42 0.41 6.74
N GLY A 190 6.55 -0.67 5.96
CA GLY A 190 6.68 -2.02 6.49
C GLY A 190 5.38 -2.67 6.97
N THR A 191 4.25 -1.95 6.95
CA THR A 191 2.93 -2.47 7.31
C THR A 191 1.97 -2.54 6.12
N TYR A 192 1.99 -1.52 5.25
CA TYR A 192 1.25 -1.51 3.99
C TYR A 192 2.10 -2.09 2.87
N ALA A 193 3.33 -1.57 2.70
CA ALA A 193 4.31 -2.05 1.73
C ALA A 193 5.60 -2.49 2.42
N THR A 194 6.28 -3.49 1.84
CA THR A 194 7.62 -3.93 2.31
C THR A 194 8.73 -2.95 1.95
N ASP A 195 8.46 -1.99 1.06
CA ASP A 195 9.39 -0.93 0.68
C ASP A 195 9.76 -0.04 1.87
N THR A 196 11.03 -0.07 2.25
CA THR A 196 11.56 0.76 3.36
C THR A 196 11.52 2.27 3.08
N SER A 197 11.36 2.68 1.82
CA SER A 197 11.22 4.08 1.39
C SER A 197 9.77 4.52 1.22
N TYR A 198 8.79 3.65 1.49
CA TYR A 198 7.37 3.90 1.23
C TYR A 198 6.88 5.23 1.81
N GLY A 199 7.05 5.44 3.12
CA GLY A 199 6.61 6.67 3.78
C GLY A 199 7.28 7.93 3.22
N SER A 200 8.57 7.84 2.83
CA SER A 200 9.26 8.97 2.19
C SER A 200 8.73 9.30 0.80
N LYS A 201 8.36 8.29 0.00
CA LYS A 201 7.72 8.49 -1.31
C LYS A 201 6.36 9.18 -1.15
N LEU A 202 5.56 8.74 -0.19
CA LEU A 202 4.28 9.38 0.11
C LEU A 202 4.47 10.82 0.56
N ASN A 203 5.43 11.10 1.45
CA ASN A 203 5.73 12.47 1.88
C ASN A 203 6.15 13.36 0.71
N GLN A 204 6.93 12.83 -0.24
CA GLN A 204 7.31 13.55 -1.45
C GLN A 204 6.07 13.89 -2.29
N ILE A 205 5.20 12.92 -2.58
CA ILE A 205 3.97 13.15 -3.36
C ILE A 205 3.07 14.18 -2.66
N ILE A 206 2.89 14.06 -1.34
CA ILE A 206 2.08 15.00 -0.55
C ILE A 206 2.63 16.42 -0.66
N SER A 207 3.96 16.59 -0.57
CA SER A 207 4.60 17.90 -0.67
C SER A 207 4.60 18.46 -2.08
N GLU A 208 4.80 17.62 -3.10
CA GLU A 208 4.90 18.02 -4.50
C GLU A 208 3.57 18.56 -5.03
N TYR A 209 2.46 17.93 -4.61
CA TYR A 209 1.11 18.30 -5.03
C TYR A 209 0.30 19.07 -3.98
N ASP A 210 0.96 19.54 -2.91
CA ASP A 210 0.35 20.26 -1.79
C ASP A 210 -0.95 19.60 -1.26
N LEU A 211 -0.92 18.28 -1.08
CA LEU A 211 -2.14 17.51 -0.79
C LEU A 211 -2.72 17.79 0.60
N THR A 212 -1.99 18.47 1.48
CA THR A 212 -2.48 18.84 2.81
C THR A 212 -3.66 19.81 2.76
N ILE A 213 -3.91 20.48 1.63
CA ILE A 213 -5.13 21.28 1.42
C ILE A 213 -6.42 20.47 1.59
N TYR A 214 -6.35 19.14 1.40
CA TYR A 214 -7.47 18.22 1.58
C TYR A 214 -7.61 17.69 3.02
N ASP A 215 -6.66 17.97 3.92
CA ASP A 215 -6.74 17.49 5.31
C ASP A 215 -7.62 18.37 6.23
N SER A 216 -7.99 19.54 5.72
CA SER A 216 -8.86 20.53 6.35
C SER A 216 -10.12 20.79 5.53
N TRP A 217 -11.13 21.38 6.16
CA TRP A 217 -12.40 21.79 5.54
C TRP A 217 -12.36 23.25 5.10
#